data_AF-V8BSQ5-F1
#
_entry.id   AF-V8BSQ5-F1
#
_cell.length_a   1.000
_cell.length_b   1.000
_cell.length_c   1.000
_cell.angle_alpha   90.00
_cell.angle_beta   90.00
_cell.angle_gamma   90.00
#
_symmetry.space_group_name_H-M   'P 1'
#
loop_
_entity.id
_entity.type
_entity.pdbx_description
1 polymer ?
#
loop_
_entity_poly.entity_id
_entity_poly.type
_entity_poly.pdbx_seq_one_letter_code
_entity_poly.pdbx_strand_id
1 'polypeptide(L)'
;MANIQLAKNLLQLRQEHHYTQKQLGDKLNITHQAYSYYETGHRDPNIDMLTKLSALYGFSIEQLLTVPCSIKNSFAKESANTYHTGLIITTGDTIYLTEEEAELLIRLREASDDDRKLIKKILD
;
A
#
# COMPACT_ATOMS: atom_id res chain seq x y z
N MET A 1 -10.17 22.89 -9.62
CA MET A 1 -10.04 21.89 -10.71
C MET A 1 -9.88 20.55 -10.04
N ALA A 2 -10.60 19.51 -10.48
CA ALA A 2 -10.51 18.18 -9.87
C ALA A 2 -9.20 17.49 -10.26
N ASN A 3 -8.77 16.50 -9.46
CA ASN A 3 -7.59 15.71 -9.76
C ASN A 3 -7.89 14.75 -10.93
N ILE A 4 -7.32 15.04 -12.11
CA ILE A 4 -7.49 14.25 -13.33
C ILE A 4 -6.91 12.84 -13.17
N GLN A 5 -5.81 12.69 -12.44
CA GLN A 5 -5.19 11.38 -12.21
C GLN A 5 -6.10 10.51 -11.33
N LEU A 6 -6.65 11.08 -10.26
CA LEU A 6 -7.62 10.40 -9.41
C LEU A 6 -8.84 9.93 -10.20
N ALA A 7 -9.44 10.81 -11.01
CA ALA A 7 -10.61 10.49 -11.82
C ALA A 7 -10.35 9.28 -12.74
N LYS A 8 -9.18 9.25 -13.41
CA LYS A 8 -8.74 8.13 -14.24
C LYS A 8 -8.55 6.84 -13.44
N ASN A 9 -7.91 6.92 -12.28
CA ASN A 9 -7.67 5.78 -11.40
C ASN A 9 -8.98 5.16 -10.92
N LEU A 10 -9.94 5.98 -10.48
CA LEU A 10 -11.25 5.51 -10.02
C LEU A 10 -12.04 4.81 -11.13
N LEU A 11 -12.00 5.36 -12.35
CA LEU A 11 -12.61 4.75 -13.52
C LEU A 11 -11.98 3.40 -13.85
N GLN A 12 -10.65 3.35 -13.89
CA GLN A 12 -9.89 2.14 -14.21
C GLN A 12 -10.14 1.05 -13.17
N LEU A 13 -9.96 1.36 -11.88
CA LEU A 13 -10.15 0.41 -10.79
C LEU A 13 -11.59 -0.12 -10.75
N ARG A 14 -12.59 0.74 -10.97
CA ARG A 14 -13.98 0.29 -11.07
C ARG A 14 -14.15 -0.75 -12.18
N GLN A 15 -13.62 -0.48 -13.37
CA GLN A 15 -13.76 -1.36 -14.54
C GLN A 15 -13.07 -2.70 -14.33
N GLU A 16 -11.86 -2.69 -13.76
CA GLU A 16 -11.09 -3.90 -13.47
C GLU A 16 -11.75 -4.76 -12.38
N HIS A 17 -12.43 -4.14 -11.40
CA HIS A 17 -13.24 -4.85 -10.41
C HIS A 17 -14.64 -5.23 -10.92
N HIS A 18 -14.97 -4.90 -12.18
CA HIS A 18 -16.26 -5.15 -12.81
C HIS A 18 -17.46 -4.55 -12.05
N TYR A 19 -17.26 -3.42 -11.37
CA TYR A 19 -18.34 -2.71 -10.70
C TYR A 19 -19.04 -1.72 -11.62
N THR A 20 -20.35 -1.58 -11.43
CA THR A 20 -21.12 -0.45 -11.96
C THR A 20 -20.97 0.77 -11.06
N GLN A 21 -21.15 1.97 -11.61
CA GLN A 21 -21.16 3.21 -10.81
C GLN A 21 -22.25 3.18 -9.72
N LYS A 22 -23.37 2.48 -9.98
CA LYS A 22 -24.45 2.31 -9.01
C LYS A 22 -24.01 1.47 -7.82
N GLN A 23 -23.40 0.31 -8.08
CA GLN A 23 -22.88 -0.57 -7.03
C GLN A 23 -21.84 0.11 -6.15
N LEU A 24 -21.01 0.99 -6.72
CA LEU A 24 -20.05 1.77 -5.94
C LEU A 24 -20.71 2.88 -5.14
N GLY A 25 -21.72 3.55 -5.70
CA GLY A 25 -22.57 4.47 -4.95
C GLY A 25 -23.16 3.79 -3.71
N ASP A 26 -23.77 2.62 -3.90
CA ASP A 26 -24.37 1.84 -2.82
C ASP A 26 -23.32 1.41 -1.77
N LYS A 27 -22.15 0.90 -2.19
CA LYS A 27 -21.05 0.50 -1.29
C LYS A 27 -20.47 1.66 -0.49
N LEU A 28 -20.36 2.84 -1.09
CA LEU A 28 -19.76 4.02 -0.48
C LEU A 28 -20.77 4.91 0.25
N ASN A 29 -22.05 4.51 0.22
CA ASN A 29 -23.19 5.24 0.76
C ASN A 29 -23.31 6.66 0.15
N ILE A 30 -23.23 6.74 -1.17
CA ILE A 30 -23.42 7.97 -1.97
C ILE A 30 -24.30 7.70 -3.17
N THR A 31 -24.78 8.76 -3.81
CA THR A 31 -25.56 8.61 -5.04
C THR A 31 -24.67 8.17 -6.20
N HIS A 32 -25.26 7.44 -7.16
CA HIS A 32 -24.61 7.12 -8.43
C HIS A 32 -24.00 8.36 -9.10
N GLN A 33 -24.74 9.48 -9.09
CA GLN A 33 -24.31 10.76 -9.68
C GLN A 33 -23.07 11.30 -8.98
N ALA A 34 -23.01 11.24 -7.65
CA ALA A 34 -21.84 11.67 -6.89
C ALA A 34 -20.59 10.87 -7.28
N TYR A 35 -20.72 9.55 -7.43
CA TYR A 35 -19.61 8.71 -7.87
C TYR A 35 -19.21 8.99 -9.33
N SER A 36 -20.18 9.19 -10.23
CA SER A 36 -19.92 9.58 -11.63
C SER A 36 -19.15 10.91 -11.73
N TYR A 37 -19.42 11.87 -10.84
CA TYR A 37 -18.67 13.13 -10.78
C TYR A 37 -17.21 12.95 -10.39
N TYR A 38 -16.88 11.93 -9.59
CA TYR A 38 -15.50 11.60 -9.26
C TYR A 38 -14.76 11.07 -10.50
N GLU A 39 -15.35 10.11 -11.23
CA GLU A 39 -14.73 9.51 -12.41
C GLU A 39 -14.57 10.47 -13.59
N THR A 40 -15.41 11.49 -13.67
CA THR A 40 -15.38 12.50 -14.74
C THR A 40 -14.58 13.74 -14.37
N GLY A 41 -14.06 13.84 -13.14
CA GLY A 41 -13.31 15.02 -12.67
C GLY A 41 -14.17 16.27 -12.51
N HIS A 42 -15.49 16.14 -12.33
CA HIS A 42 -16.35 17.29 -12.01
C HIS A 42 -16.24 17.68 -10.54
N ARG A 43 -15.92 16.72 -9.67
CA ARG A 43 -15.80 16.92 -8.21
C ARG A 43 -14.73 15.99 -7.67
N ASP A 44 -13.94 16.48 -6.70
CA ASP A 44 -13.08 15.60 -5.91
C ASP A 44 -13.83 14.99 -4.72
N PRO A 45 -13.60 13.72 -4.39
CA PRO A 45 -14.01 13.14 -3.12
C PRO A 45 -13.32 13.86 -1.95
N ASN A 46 -14.02 13.98 -0.82
CA ASN A 46 -13.41 14.50 0.41
C ASN A 46 -12.46 13.47 1.03
N ILE A 47 -11.72 13.87 2.07
CA ILE A 47 -10.75 12.99 2.75
C ILE A 47 -11.41 11.70 3.24
N ASP A 48 -12.59 11.76 3.85
CA ASP A 48 -13.30 10.56 4.32
C ASP A 48 -13.62 9.59 3.17
N MET A 49 -14.04 10.11 2.03
CA MET A 49 -14.34 9.31 0.84
C MET A 49 -13.06 8.76 0.21
N LEU A 50 -11.97 9.52 0.18
CA LEU A 50 -10.66 9.04 -0.25
C LEU A 50 -10.18 7.88 0.62
N THR A 51 -10.35 7.94 1.94
CA THR A 51 -10.03 6.84 2.85
C THR A 51 -10.86 5.60 2.55
N LYS A 52 -12.16 5.75 2.28
CA LYS A 52 -13.03 4.63 1.90
C LYS A 52 -12.62 4.00 0.57
N LEU A 53 -12.29 4.82 -0.43
CA LEU A 53 -11.83 4.37 -1.74
C LEU A 53 -10.48 3.66 -1.66
N SER A 54 -9.56 4.21 -0.86
CA SER A 54 -8.27 3.61 -0.53
C SER A 54 -8.44 2.21 0.06
N ALA A 55 -9.29 2.08 1.09
CA ALA A 55 -9.59 0.79 1.70
C ALA A 55 -10.31 -0.18 0.74
N LEU A 56 -11.21 0.32 -0.10
CA LEU A 56 -11.95 -0.50 -1.06
C LEU A 56 -11.05 -1.13 -2.13
N TYR A 57 -10.10 -0.36 -2.65
CA TYR A 57 -9.24 -0.77 -3.76
C TYR A 57 -7.86 -1.27 -3.32
N GLY A 58 -7.49 -1.12 -2.04
CA GLY A 58 -6.21 -1.57 -1.52
C GLY A 58 -5.02 -0.72 -1.94
N PHE A 59 -5.24 0.57 -2.23
CA PHE A 59 -4.17 1.55 -2.55
C PHE A 59 -4.08 2.60 -1.47
N SER A 60 -2.90 3.19 -1.24
CA SER A 60 -2.78 4.37 -0.39
C SER A 60 -3.48 5.58 -1.05
N ILE A 61 -3.91 6.55 -0.24
CA ILE A 61 -4.51 7.79 -0.76
C ILE A 61 -3.52 8.51 -1.69
N GLU A 62 -2.24 8.54 -1.33
CA GLU A 62 -1.21 9.12 -2.18
C GLU A 62 -1.13 8.41 -3.54
N GLN A 63 -1.11 7.08 -3.56
CA GLN A 63 -1.06 6.31 -4.81
C GLN A 63 -2.26 6.62 -5.71
N LEU A 64 -3.47 6.68 -5.13
CA LEU A 64 -4.68 7.04 -5.87
C LEU A 64 -4.60 8.43 -6.51
N LEU A 65 -3.84 9.36 -5.93
CA LEU A 65 -3.74 10.75 -6.37
C LEU A 65 -2.58 11.01 -7.35
N THR A 66 -1.47 10.26 -7.25
CA THR A 66 -0.20 10.62 -7.90
C THR A 66 0.24 9.67 -9.01
N VAL A 67 -0.15 8.39 -8.97
CA VAL A 67 0.33 7.38 -9.93
C VAL A 67 -0.82 6.63 -10.60
N PRO A 68 -0.64 6.08 -11.81
CA PRO A 68 -1.62 5.20 -12.43
C PRO A 68 -1.83 3.90 -11.63
N CYS A 69 -3.07 3.63 -11.21
CA CYS A 69 -3.43 2.43 -10.44
C CYS A 69 -4.09 1.36 -11.33
N SER A 70 -3.76 0.09 -11.06
CA SER A 70 -4.39 -1.09 -11.67
C SER A 70 -4.39 -2.25 -10.66
N ILE A 71 -5.38 -3.13 -10.67
CA ILE A 71 -5.43 -4.37 -9.86
C ILE A 71 -4.18 -5.23 -10.07
N LYS A 72 -3.56 -5.18 -11.25
CA LYS A 72 -2.27 -5.87 -11.46
C LYS A 72 -1.16 -5.32 -10.56
N ASN A 73 -1.26 -4.04 -10.21
CA ASN A 73 -0.35 -3.33 -9.32
C ASN A 73 -0.86 -3.31 -7.86
N SER A 74 -2.10 -3.74 -7.57
CA SER A 74 -2.61 -3.80 -6.19
C SER A 74 -1.92 -4.87 -5.33
N PHE A 75 -1.19 -5.79 -5.99
CA PHE A 75 -0.30 -6.77 -5.36
C PHE A 75 1.12 -6.27 -5.15
N ALA A 76 1.45 -5.05 -5.58
CA ALA A 76 2.52 -4.31 -4.95
C ALA A 76 2.02 -3.83 -3.58
N LYS A 77 1.71 -4.79 -2.69
CA LYS A 77 1.84 -4.62 -1.24
C LYS A 77 3.13 -3.84 -1.08
N GLU A 78 3.02 -2.59 -0.64
CA GLU A 78 4.15 -1.84 -0.12
C GLU A 78 5.53 -2.23 -0.71
N SER A 79 5.75 -2.01 -2.01
CA SER A 79 7.11 -1.64 -2.42
C SER A 79 7.49 -0.25 -1.88
N ALA A 80 6.66 0.31 -0.98
CA ALA A 80 6.92 1.48 -0.18
C ALA A 80 7.66 1.17 1.13
N ASN A 81 8.15 -0.06 1.34
CA ASN A 81 9.37 -0.21 2.11
C ASN A 81 10.32 -1.15 1.38
N THR A 82 11.36 -0.59 0.76
CA THR A 82 12.62 -1.30 0.42
C THR A 82 13.24 -2.02 1.63
N TYR A 83 12.72 -1.75 2.84
CA TYR A 83 13.24 -2.20 4.11
C TYR A 83 12.17 -2.86 5.01
N HIS A 84 12.45 -4.04 5.52
CA HIS A 84 11.78 -4.64 6.67
C HIS A 84 12.06 -3.83 7.93
N THR A 85 11.06 -3.66 8.81
CA THR A 85 11.26 -2.97 10.10
C THR A 85 11.44 -3.95 11.24
N GLY A 86 12.36 -3.64 12.15
CA GLY A 86 12.56 -4.34 13.42
C GLY A 86 12.51 -3.36 14.59
N LEU A 87 12.16 -3.84 15.78
CA LEU A 87 12.17 -3.06 17.02
C LEU A 87 13.27 -3.57 17.94
N ILE A 88 14.19 -2.69 18.34
CA ILE A 88 15.15 -2.98 19.40
C ILE A 88 14.43 -2.76 20.73
N ILE A 89 13.96 -3.86 21.34
CA ILE A 89 13.15 -3.81 22.57
C ILE A 89 13.87 -3.09 23.72
N THR A 90 15.20 -3.16 23.78
CA THR A 90 16.00 -2.56 24.85
C THR A 90 16.10 -1.04 24.75
N THR A 91 16.12 -0.47 23.55
CA THR A 91 16.26 0.98 23.35
C THR A 91 14.97 1.65 22.88
N GLY A 92 14.01 0.87 22.36
CA GLY A 92 12.79 1.37 21.73
C GLY A 92 12.98 1.85 20.29
N ASP A 93 14.17 1.68 19.73
CA ASP A 93 14.50 2.18 18.39
C ASP A 93 14.00 1.23 17.29
N THR A 94 13.52 1.83 16.19
CA THR A 94 13.16 1.11 14.97
C THR A 94 14.37 0.99 14.05
N ILE A 95 14.68 -0.24 13.63
CA ILE A 95 15.68 -0.52 12.60
C ILE A 95 14.99 -0.81 11.26
N TYR A 96 15.61 -0.38 10.18
CA TYR A 96 15.18 -0.63 8.80
C TYR A 96 16.22 -1.56 8.15
N LEU A 97 15.77 -2.67 7.60
CA LEU A 97 16.59 -3.78 7.10
C LEU A 97 16.23 -4.11 5.67
N THR A 98 17.20 -4.16 4.77
CA THR A 98 16.96 -4.68 3.41
C THR A 98 16.49 -6.14 3.44
N GLU A 99 16.01 -6.65 2.30
CA GLU A 99 15.65 -8.08 2.17
C GLU A 99 16.84 -8.99 2.51
N GLU A 100 18.03 -8.67 2.00
CA GLU A 100 19.27 -9.44 2.26
C GLU A 100 19.66 -9.43 3.75
N GLU A 101 19.55 -8.28 4.43
CA GLU A 101 19.86 -8.15 5.86
C GLU A 101 18.84 -8.91 6.72
N ALA A 102 17.56 -8.85 6.38
CA ALA A 102 16.52 -9.59 7.07
C ALA A 102 16.73 -11.11 6.94
N GLU A 103 17.05 -11.61 5.75
CA GLU A 103 17.37 -13.02 5.53
C GLU A 103 18.60 -13.46 6.34
N LEU A 104 19.65 -12.65 6.38
CA LEU A 104 20.85 -12.96 7.15
C LEU A 104 20.54 -13.11 8.63
N LEU A 105 19.69 -12.25 9.19
CA LEU A 105 19.24 -12.35 10.58
C LEU A 105 18.41 -13.61 10.85
N ILE A 106 17.54 -14.00 9.92
CA ILE A 106 16.76 -15.25 10.03
C ILE A 106 17.71 -16.45 10.04
N ARG A 107 18.64 -16.51 9.08
CA ARG A 107 19.63 -17.60 9.00
C ARG A 107 20.51 -17.66 10.23
N LEU A 108 20.95 -16.53 10.76
CA LEU A 108 21.70 -16.46 12.02
C LEU A 108 20.89 -17.03 13.20
N ARG A 109 19.59 -16.75 13.25
CA ARG A 109 18.69 -17.28 14.29
C ARG A 109 18.43 -18.78 14.12
N GLU A 110 18.56 -19.34 12.93
CA GLU A 110 18.41 -20.78 12.69
C GLU A 110 19.74 -21.55 12.79
N ALA A 111 20.88 -20.86 12.69
CA ALA A 111 22.21 -21.46 12.72
C ALA A 111 22.55 -22.12 14.07
N SER A 112 23.47 -23.11 14.01
CA SER A 112 23.98 -23.81 15.19
C SER A 112 24.79 -22.90 16.11
N ASP A 113 24.96 -23.28 17.38
CA ASP A 113 25.73 -22.47 18.33
C ASP A 113 27.20 -22.30 17.90
N ASP A 114 27.77 -23.28 17.20
CA ASP A 114 29.13 -23.20 16.69
C ASP A 114 29.23 -22.23 15.50
N ASP A 115 28.26 -22.26 14.59
CA ASP A 115 28.17 -21.31 13.46
C ASP A 115 27.96 -19.88 13.96
N ARG A 116 27.09 -19.69 14.97
CA ARG A 116 26.86 -18.38 15.58
C ARG A 116 28.12 -17.83 16.24
N LYS A 117 28.92 -18.66 16.91
CA LYS A 117 30.21 -18.24 17.48
C LYS A 117 31.20 -17.83 16.39
N LEU A 118 31.24 -18.58 15.28
CA LEU A 118 32.10 -18.27 14.16
C LEU A 118 31.71 -16.94 13.50
N ILE A 119 30.41 -16.71 13.29
CA ILE A 119 29.88 -15.45 12.76
C ILE A 119 30.21 -14.28 13.69
N LYS A 120 29.99 -14.42 15.01
CA LYS A 120 30.35 -13.38 15.99
C LYS A 120 31.83 -13.00 15.92
N LYS A 121 32.71 -14.00 15.81
CA LYS A 121 34.16 -13.78 15.69
C LYS A 121 34.57 -13.04 14.40
N ILE A 122 33.77 -13.13 13.34
CA ILE A 122 34.02 -12.42 12.07
C ILE A 122 33.53 -10.97 12.13
N LEU A 123 32.50 -10.70 12.95
CA LEU A 123 31.88 -9.39 13.09
C LEU A 123 32.54 -8.51 14.17
N ASP A 124 33.27 -9.11 15.12
CA ASP A 124 34.14 -8.44 16.11
C ASP A 124 35.51 -8.06 15.51
#